data_AF-R8CZN7-F1
#
_entry.id   AF-R8CZN7-F1
#
_cell.length_a   1.000
_cell.length_b   1.000
_cell.length_c   1.000
_cell.angle_alpha   90.00
_cell.angle_beta   90.00
_cell.angle_gamma   90.00
#
_symmetry.space_group_name_H-M   'P 1'
#
loop_
_entity.id
_entity.type
_entity.pdbx_description
1 polymer ?
#
loop_
_entity_poly.entity_id
_entity_poly.type
_entity_poly.pdbx_seq_one_letter_code
_entity_poly.pdbx_strand_id
1 'polypeptide(L)'
;MNNFQMNVENFLLHCDAKHLSRKTIRSYDQTLKLFASYLERELKITDVDKVKLLHIRTYIKYLRERGKYTFTSNTASEQINYPTRRTDYGKTISETTIANYLRNIIEQYCDNTEANLITTYLESPHLSYRD
;
A
#
# COMPACT_ATOMS: atom_id res chain seq x y z
N MET A 1 -2.48 -17.91 -10.54
CA MET A 1 -2.51 -16.47 -10.22
C MET A 1 -3.27 -16.32 -8.91
N ASN A 2 -2.71 -15.64 -7.90
CA ASN A 2 -3.44 -15.46 -6.63
C ASN A 2 -4.58 -14.43 -6.81
N ASN A 3 -5.59 -14.49 -5.95
CA ASN A 3 -6.79 -13.64 -6.05
C ASN A 3 -6.42 -12.14 -6.06
N PHE A 4 -5.43 -11.73 -5.27
CA PHE A 4 -4.91 -10.37 -5.25
C PHE A 4 -4.33 -9.90 -6.59
N GLN A 5 -3.49 -10.71 -7.23
CA GLN A 5 -2.86 -10.36 -8.50
C GLN A 5 -3.90 -10.11 -9.60
N MET A 6 -4.95 -10.96 -9.65
CA MET A 6 -6.05 -10.79 -10.59
C MET A 6 -6.83 -9.49 -10.34
N ASN A 7 -7.12 -9.17 -9.08
CA ASN A 7 -7.80 -7.93 -8.71
C ASN A 7 -6.97 -6.69 -9.07
N VAL A 8 -5.66 -6.71 -8.79
CA VAL A 8 -4.76 -5.61 -9.17
C VAL A 8 -4.71 -5.46 -10.68
N GLU A 9 -4.59 -6.53 -11.45
CA GLU A 9 -4.54 -6.47 -12.91
C GLU A 9 -5.85 -5.92 -13.51
N ASN A 10 -7.01 -6.37 -13.03
CA ASN A 10 -8.31 -5.85 -13.46
C ASN A 10 -8.45 -4.35 -13.17
N PHE A 11 -7.99 -3.90 -12.00
CA PHE A 11 -7.98 -2.48 -11.66
C PHE A 11 -7.06 -1.67 -12.57
N LEU A 12 -5.85 -2.15 -12.84
CA LEU A 12 -4.91 -1.45 -13.71
C LEU A 12 -5.43 -1.37 -15.16
N LEU A 13 -6.13 -2.41 -15.64
CA LEU A 13 -6.80 -2.39 -16.94
C LEU A 13 -7.91 -1.32 -16.98
N HIS A 14 -8.69 -1.18 -15.91
CA HIS A 14 -9.69 -0.11 -15.78
C HIS A 14 -9.05 1.28 -15.74
N CYS A 15 -7.93 1.45 -15.03
CA CYS A 15 -7.16 2.70 -15.04
C CYS A 15 -6.65 3.07 -16.43
N ASP A 16 -6.19 2.08 -17.20
CA ASP A 16 -5.73 2.26 -18.58
C ASP A 16 -6.88 2.65 -19.52
N ALA A 17 -8.03 2.00 -19.38
CA ALA A 17 -9.26 2.36 -20.11
C ALA A 17 -9.75 3.79 -19.79
N LYS A 18 -9.48 4.29 -18.58
CA LYS A 18 -9.70 5.70 -18.18
C LYS A 18 -8.62 6.67 -18.67
N HIS A 19 -7.65 6.20 -19.45
CA HIS A 19 -6.51 6.98 -19.95
C HIS A 19 -5.65 7.63 -18.85
N LEU A 20 -5.53 6.97 -17.70
CA LEU A 20 -4.58 7.43 -16.68
C LEU A 20 -3.15 7.34 -17.20
N SER A 21 -2.28 8.25 -16.75
CA SER A 21 -0.90 8.25 -17.21
C SER A 21 -0.18 6.95 -16.83
N ARG A 22 0.75 6.49 -17.68
CA ARG A 22 1.60 5.33 -17.37
C ARG A 22 2.31 5.44 -16.03
N LYS A 23 2.69 6.66 -15.63
CA LYS A 23 3.29 6.95 -14.32
C LYS A 23 2.31 6.66 -13.18
N THR A 24 1.05 7.06 -13.34
CA THR A 24 -0.03 6.82 -12.37
C THR A 24 -0.32 5.33 -12.24
N ILE A 25 -0.49 4.62 -13.37
CA ILE A 25 -0.74 3.16 -13.39
C ILE A 25 0.41 2.41 -12.70
N ARG A 26 1.67 2.78 -12.97
CA ARG A 26 2.84 2.18 -12.30
C ARG A 26 2.86 2.45 -10.79
N SER A 27 2.42 3.63 -10.37
CA SER A 27 2.32 3.99 -8.94
C SER A 27 1.27 3.13 -8.23
N TYR A 28 0.11 2.92 -8.86
CA TYR A 28 -0.92 2.00 -8.37
C TYR A 28 -0.37 0.58 -8.27
N ASP A 29 0.20 0.04 -9.36
CA ASP A 29 0.73 -1.33 -9.40
C ASP A 29 1.73 -1.59 -8.25
N GLN A 30 2.71 -0.69 -8.10
CA GLN A 30 3.72 -0.81 -7.05
C GLN A 30 3.09 -0.78 -5.66
N THR A 31 2.17 0.15 -5.41
CA THR A 31 1.54 0.31 -4.09
C THR A 31 0.68 -0.90 -3.74
N LEU A 32 -0.15 -1.34 -4.68
CA LEU A 32 -1.10 -2.43 -4.47
C LEU A 32 -0.37 -3.76 -4.26
N LYS A 33 0.73 -4.00 -4.97
CA LYS A 33 1.58 -5.19 -4.75
C LYS A 33 2.27 -5.17 -3.39
N LEU A 34 2.72 -4.01 -2.90
CA LEU A 34 3.29 -3.89 -1.55
C LEU A 34 2.23 -4.19 -0.49
N PHE A 35 1.02 -3.65 -0.64
CA PHE A 35 -0.08 -3.90 0.28
C PHE A 35 -0.53 -5.38 0.26
N ALA A 36 -0.71 -5.98 -0.92
CA ALA A 36 -1.02 -7.40 -1.04
C ALA A 36 0.05 -8.29 -0.40
N SER A 37 1.34 -7.96 -0.60
CA SER A 37 2.44 -8.69 0.04
C SER A 37 2.42 -8.55 1.56
N TYR A 38 2.03 -7.40 2.10
CA TYR A 38 1.86 -7.19 3.53
C TYR A 38 0.70 -8.04 4.08
N LEU A 39 -0.46 -7.99 3.44
CA LEU A 39 -1.63 -8.78 3.82
C LEU A 39 -1.32 -10.27 3.87
N GLU A 40 -0.62 -10.79 2.86
CA GLU A 40 -0.23 -12.19 2.79
C GLU A 40 0.82 -12.56 3.84
N ARG A 41 1.90 -11.77 3.97
CA ARG A 41 3.05 -12.14 4.82
C ARG A 41 2.79 -11.92 6.29
N GLU A 42 2.21 -10.78 6.64
CA GLU A 42 2.01 -10.35 8.03
C GLU A 42 0.65 -10.80 8.59
N LEU A 43 -0.42 -10.75 7.78
CA LEU A 43 -1.79 -11.04 8.25
C LEU A 43 -2.35 -12.38 7.76
N LYS A 44 -1.63 -13.09 6.88
CA LYS A 44 -2.07 -14.36 6.25
C LYS A 44 -3.39 -14.23 5.50
N ILE A 45 -3.68 -13.05 4.98
CA ILE A 45 -4.87 -12.77 4.16
C ILE A 45 -4.48 -12.92 2.69
N THR A 46 -5.08 -13.89 2.01
CA THR A 46 -4.87 -14.17 0.58
C THR A 46 -6.14 -13.95 -0.27
N ASP A 47 -7.22 -13.56 0.39
CA ASP A 47 -8.54 -13.32 -0.19
C ASP A 47 -8.90 -11.84 -0.07
N VAL A 48 -9.21 -11.21 -1.21
CA VAL A 48 -9.50 -9.78 -1.29
C VAL A 48 -10.75 -9.40 -0.51
N ASP A 49 -11.75 -10.29 -0.48
CA ASP A 49 -13.05 -10.03 0.16
C ASP A 49 -12.92 -10.00 1.70
N LYS A 50 -11.77 -10.44 2.22
CA LYS A 50 -11.45 -10.38 3.65
C LYS A 50 -10.71 -9.10 4.02
N VAL A 51 -10.34 -8.24 3.07
CA VAL A 51 -9.73 -6.94 3.36
C VAL A 51 -10.77 -6.05 4.04
N LYS A 52 -10.38 -5.42 5.14
CA LYS A 52 -11.23 -4.56 5.97
C LYS A 52 -10.46 -3.31 6.34
N LEU A 53 -11.18 -2.25 6.73
CA LEU A 53 -10.61 -1.01 7.23
C LEU A 53 -9.53 -1.22 8.32
N LEU A 54 -9.71 -2.21 9.20
CA LEU A 54 -8.71 -2.54 10.22
C LEU A 54 -7.34 -2.91 9.61
N HIS A 55 -7.32 -3.66 8.50
CA HIS A 55 -6.07 -4.08 7.85
C HIS A 55 -5.33 -2.90 7.21
N ILE A 56 -6.08 -1.90 6.73
CA ILE A 56 -5.49 -0.64 6.24
C ILE A 56 -4.88 0.13 7.42
N ARG A 57 -5.57 0.22 8.57
CA ARG A 57 -5.03 0.87 9.78
C ARG A 57 -3.76 0.19 10.30
N THR A 58 -3.74 -1.14 10.35
CA THR A 58 -2.53 -1.87 10.76
C THR A 58 -1.40 -1.71 9.74
N TYR A 59 -1.71 -1.58 8.44
CA TYR A 59 -0.72 -1.27 7.42
C TYR A 59 -0.07 0.10 7.59
N ILE A 60 -0.84 1.12 8.02
CA ILE A 60 -0.28 2.45 8.35
C ILE A 60 0.75 2.34 9.48
N LYS A 61 0.40 1.64 10.56
CA LYS A 61 1.31 1.39 11.68
C LYS A 61 2.58 0.66 11.20
N TYR A 62 2.39 -0.41 10.43
CA TYR A 62 3.48 -1.18 9.85
C TYR A 62 4.43 -0.31 8.99
N LEU A 63 3.89 0.56 8.12
CA LEU A 63 4.69 1.47 7.28
C LEU A 63 5.56 2.43 8.11
N ARG A 64 5.05 2.90 9.25
CA ARG A 64 5.79 3.79 10.17
C ARG A 64 6.94 3.06 10.87
N GLU A 65 6.75 1.78 11.20
CA GLU A 65 7.71 0.97 11.96
C GLU A 65 8.81 0.35 11.10
N ARG A 66 8.46 -0.15 9.91
CA ARG A 66 9.39 -0.94 9.07
C ARG A 66 10.56 -0.15 8.48
N GLY A 67 10.42 1.16 8.28
CA GLY A 67 11.39 1.98 7.56
C GLY A 67 11.46 1.76 6.03
N LYS A 68 12.26 2.61 5.37
CA LYS A 68 12.42 2.65 3.91
C LYS A 68 13.25 1.47 3.37
N TYR A 69 12.80 0.90 2.25
CA TYR A 69 13.45 -0.19 1.49
C TYR A 69 13.73 -1.49 2.26
N THR A 70 13.18 -1.66 3.46
CA THR A 70 13.33 -2.87 4.29
C THR A 70 12.44 -4.02 3.87
N PHE A 71 11.56 -3.80 2.89
CA PHE A 71 10.76 -4.87 2.31
C PHE A 71 10.35 -4.53 0.89
N THR A 72 10.19 -5.59 0.12
CA THR A 72 9.80 -5.57 -1.29
C THR A 72 8.70 -6.60 -1.54
N SER A 73 7.85 -6.31 -2.52
CA SER A 73 6.92 -7.30 -3.09
C SER A 73 7.65 -8.32 -3.97
N ASN A 74 8.81 -7.97 -4.53
CA ASN A 74 9.62 -8.85 -5.38
C ASN A 74 11.00 -9.11 -4.76
N THR A 75 11.18 -10.24 -4.08
CA THR A 75 12.43 -10.59 -3.39
C THR A 75 13.61 -10.76 -4.35
N ALA A 76 13.39 -11.21 -5.58
CA ALA A 76 14.45 -11.32 -6.59
C ALA A 76 15.08 -9.96 -6.91
N SER A 77 14.31 -8.86 -6.77
CA SER A 77 14.82 -7.50 -7.02
C SER A 77 15.85 -7.03 -5.99
N GLU A 78 15.93 -7.65 -4.80
CA GLU A 78 16.88 -7.26 -3.76
C GLU A 78 18.32 -7.57 -4.17
N GLN A 79 18.50 -8.70 -4.89
CA GLN A 79 19.79 -9.14 -5.41
C GLN A 79 20.29 -8.27 -6.58
N ILE A 80 19.42 -7.45 -7.15
CA ILE A 80 19.74 -6.55 -8.27
C ILE A 80 19.93 -5.12 -7.76
N ASN A 81 19.01 -4.64 -6.92
CA ASN A 81 18.95 -3.25 -6.50
C ASN A 81 19.77 -2.94 -5.24
N TYR A 82 20.16 -3.97 -4.47
CA TYR A 82 20.93 -3.83 -3.23
C TYR A 82 20.38 -2.73 -2.30
N PRO A 83 19.11 -2.80 -1.88
CA PRO A 83 18.46 -1.71 -1.13
C PRO A 83 19.21 -1.32 0.14
N THR A 84 19.88 -2.27 0.78
CA THR A 84 20.70 -2.08 1.99
C THR A 84 21.88 -1.13 1.80
N ARG A 85 22.32 -0.88 0.56
CA ARG A 85 23.43 0.06 0.25
C ARG A 85 22.98 1.52 0.16
N ARG A 86 21.68 1.80 0.27
CA ARG A 86 21.15 3.17 0.19
C ARG A 86 21.42 3.94 1.48
N THR A 87 21.77 5.21 1.34
CA THR A 87 21.97 6.13 2.48
C THR A 87 20.69 6.41 3.27
N ASP A 88 19.52 6.13 2.69
CA ASP A 88 18.22 6.26 3.32
C ASP A 88 17.54 4.93 3.65
N TYR A 89 18.28 3.81 3.59
CA TYR A 89 17.80 2.51 4.06
C TYR A 89 17.39 2.55 5.53
N GLY A 90 16.25 1.94 5.87
CA GLY A 90 15.74 1.85 7.24
C GLY A 90 15.23 3.17 7.83
N LYS A 91 15.44 4.32 7.18
CA LYS A 91 14.90 5.61 7.65
C LYS A 91 13.37 5.61 7.64
N THR A 92 12.77 6.47 8.45
CA THR A 92 11.32 6.65 8.52
C THR A 92 10.73 6.99 7.15
N ILE A 93 9.60 6.34 6.82
CA ILE A 93 8.80 6.69 5.64
C ILE A 93 8.07 8.00 5.95
N SER A 94 8.11 8.98 5.04
CA SER A 94 7.43 10.25 5.27
C SER A 94 5.91 10.07 5.26
N GLU A 95 5.20 10.86 6.08
CA GLU A 95 3.73 10.87 6.11
C GLU A 95 3.14 11.16 4.72
N THR A 96 3.79 11.99 3.89
CA THR A 96 3.40 12.22 2.49
C THR A 96 3.44 10.94 1.66
N THR A 97 4.45 10.09 1.84
CA THR A 97 4.56 8.81 1.12
C THR A 97 3.48 7.84 1.59
N ILE A 98 3.25 7.78 2.91
CA ILE A 98 2.18 6.97 3.50
C ILE A 98 0.81 7.40 2.97
N ALA A 99 0.52 8.70 2.97
CA ALA A 99 -0.73 9.24 2.44
C ALA A 99 -0.93 8.90 0.95
N ASN A 100 0.14 8.94 0.14
CA ASN A 100 0.07 8.53 -1.26
C ASN A 100 -0.21 7.03 -1.41
N TYR A 101 0.38 6.18 -0.58
CA TYR A 101 0.05 4.75 -0.59
C TYR A 101 -1.40 4.50 -0.23
N LEU A 102 -1.92 5.19 0.78
CA LEU A 102 -3.29 5.02 1.23
C LEU A 102 -4.30 5.48 0.19
N ARG A 103 -4.06 6.62 -0.47
CA ARG A 103 -4.91 7.07 -1.58
C ARG A 103 -5.03 5.99 -2.66
N ASN A 104 -3.92 5.34 -3.00
CA ASN A 104 -3.91 4.27 -4.00
C ASN A 104 -4.64 3.00 -3.53
N ILE A 105 -4.54 2.66 -2.25
CA ILE A 105 -5.24 1.50 -1.66
C ILE A 105 -6.74 1.77 -1.58
N ILE A 106 -7.13 2.96 -1.13
CA ILE A 106 -8.53 3.38 -1.02
C ILE A 106 -9.22 3.36 -2.38
N GLU A 107 -8.57 3.90 -3.42
CA GLU A 107 -9.10 3.91 -4.80
C GLU A 107 -9.50 2.51 -5.29
N GLN A 108 -8.84 1.46 -4.79
CA GLN A 108 -9.11 0.08 -5.19
C GLN A 108 -10.01 -0.69 -4.23
N TYR A 109 -9.81 -0.55 -2.92
CA TYR A 109 -10.38 -1.46 -1.92
C TYR A 109 -11.53 -0.86 -1.10
N CYS A 110 -11.78 0.44 -1.19
CA CYS A 110 -12.79 1.11 -0.39
C CYS A 110 -13.87 1.73 -1.26
N ASP A 111 -15.12 1.62 -0.81
CA ASP A 111 -16.19 2.46 -1.36
C ASP A 111 -16.05 3.91 -0.87
N ASN A 112 -16.86 4.82 -1.44
CA ASN A 112 -16.83 6.24 -1.11
C ASN A 112 -17.07 6.52 0.39
N THR A 113 -17.78 5.64 1.10
CA THR A 113 -18.07 5.77 2.53
C THR A 113 -16.82 5.45 3.36
N GLU A 114 -16.13 4.37 3.04
CA GLU A 114 -14.89 3.96 3.71
C GLU A 114 -13.72 4.91 3.41
N ALA A 115 -13.66 5.45 2.19
CA ALA A 115 -12.67 6.43 1.76
C ALA A 115 -12.69 7.71 2.61
N ASN A 116 -13.89 8.19 2.96
CA ASN A 116 -14.07 9.37 3.79
C ASN A 116 -13.56 9.14 5.23
N LEU A 117 -13.84 7.97 5.82
CA LEU A 117 -13.38 7.62 7.17
C LEU A 117 -11.85 7.56 7.27
N ILE A 118 -11.16 7.05 6.25
CA ILE A 118 -9.69 7.00 6.23
C ILE A 118 -9.10 8.38 5.98
N THR A 119 -9.71 9.19 5.11
CA THR A 119 -9.26 10.56 4.83
C THR A 119 -9.36 11.41 6.10
N THR A 120 -10.48 11.34 6.82
CA THR A 120 -10.63 11.99 8.13
C THR A 120 -9.63 11.48 9.16
N TYR A 121 -9.30 10.18 9.16
CA TYR A 121 -8.28 9.60 10.04
C TYR A 121 -6.87 10.14 9.75
N LEU A 122 -6.52 10.34 8.47
CA LEU A 122 -5.21 10.89 8.06
C LEU A 122 -5.09 12.39 8.27
N GLU A 123 -6.22 13.11 8.22
CA GLU A 123 -6.28 14.56 8.41
C GLU A 123 -6.53 14.98 9.87
N SER A 124 -6.86 14.03 10.75
CA SER A 124 -7.08 14.32 12.17
C SER A 124 -5.76 14.41 12.95
N PRO A 125 -5.34 15.61 13.42
CA PRO A 125 -4.15 15.76 14.26
C PRO A 125 -4.26 15.10 15.65
N HIS A 126 -5.42 14.50 15.99
CA HIS A 126 -5.75 13.99 17.31
C HIS A 126 -5.75 12.46 17.45
N LEU A 127 -5.30 11.70 16.44
CA LEU A 127 -5.08 10.24 16.58
C LEU A 127 -3.59 9.87 16.62
N SER A 128 -2.70 10.85 16.76
CA SER A 128 -1.44 10.60 17.46
C SER A 128 -1.77 10.38 18.94
N TYR A 129 -1.41 9.21 19.46
CA TYR A 129 -1.48 8.86 20.88
C TYR A 129 -2.89 8.62 21.45
N ARG A 130 -3.27 7.34 21.48
CA ARG A 130 -3.72 6.66 22.72
C ARG A 130 -3.77 5.16 22.44
N ASP A 131 -2.78 4.50 23.05
CA ASP A 131 -2.66 3.10 23.49
C ASP A 131 -3.14 1.97 22.56
#